data_AF-A0A659PQ45-F1
#
_entry.id   AF-A0A659PQ45-F1
#
_cell.length_a   1.000
_cell.length_b   1.000
_cell.length_c   1.000
_cell.angle_alpha   90.00
_cell.angle_beta   90.00
_cell.angle_gamma   90.00
#
_symmetry.space_group_name_H-M   'P 1'
#
loop_
_entity.id
_entity.type
_entity.pdbx_description
1 polymer ?
#
loop_
_entity_poly.entity_id
_entity_poly.type
_entity_poly.pdbx_seq_one_letter_code
_entity_poly.pdbx_strand_id
1 'polypeptide(L)'
;SLTTAQSRRVRRYVSEHQLNITPTTPEQEEAEEILDVSYGGTEMEIVFNVSYVLDVLNALKCETVRIMLTDSVSSVQIEDAASQSAAYVVMPMRL
;
A
#
# COMPACT_ATOMS: atom_id res chain seq x y z
N SER A 1 -26.69 -11.75 10.48
CA SER A 1 -26.70 -10.28 10.49
C SER A 1 -25.59 -9.79 9.59
N LEU A 2 -25.94 -9.01 8.56
CA LEU A 2 -25.08 -8.53 7.47
C LEU A 2 -24.31 -7.26 7.87
N THR A 3 -23.34 -7.35 8.78
CA THR A 3 -22.63 -6.15 9.28
C THR A 3 -21.12 -6.12 9.07
N THR A 4 -20.55 -7.01 8.26
CA THR A 4 -19.12 -7.04 7.96
C THR A 4 -18.84 -6.89 6.47
N ALA A 5 -19.19 -5.74 5.91
CA ALA A 5 -18.32 -5.17 4.88
C ALA A 5 -17.06 -4.65 5.61
N GLN A 6 -16.22 -5.57 6.11
CA GLN A 6 -14.92 -5.25 6.70
C GLN A 6 -14.18 -4.43 5.68
N SER A 7 -13.98 -3.14 5.96
CA SER A 7 -13.37 -2.26 4.99
C SER A 7 -11.93 -2.74 4.79
N ARG A 8 -11.64 -3.33 3.63
CA ARG A 8 -10.27 -3.73 3.23
C ARG A 8 -9.42 -2.51 2.87
N ARG A 9 -9.88 -1.32 3.26
CA ARG A 9 -9.24 -0.05 2.98
C ARG A 9 -8.25 0.21 4.11
N VAL A 10 -7.04 0.55 3.71
CA VAL A 10 -6.00 0.99 4.64
C VAL A 10 -5.49 2.33 4.14
N ARG A 11 -5.17 3.21 5.10
CA ARG A 11 -4.47 4.46 4.91
C ARG A 11 -2.98 4.16 5.04
N ARG A 12 -2.20 4.57 4.06
CA ARG A 12 -0.74 4.61 4.15
C ARG A 12 -0.29 6.03 4.30
N TYR A 13 0.60 6.29 5.23
CA TYR A 13 1.38 7.52 5.28
C TYR A 13 2.84 7.15 5.04
N VAL A 14 3.44 7.72 3.99
CA VAL A 14 4.87 7.54 3.72
C VAL A 14 5.59 8.86 3.98
N SER A 15 6.63 8.77 4.78
CA SER A 15 7.55 9.86 5.11
C SER A 15 8.98 9.37 4.96
N GLU A 16 9.95 10.26 5.17
CA GLU A 16 11.36 9.91 5.06
C GLU A 16 11.69 8.64 5.88
N HIS A 17 12.16 7.61 5.17
CA HIS A 17 12.49 6.26 5.66
C HIS A 17 11.37 5.43 6.31
N GLN A 18 10.12 5.89 6.31
CA GLN A 18 9.04 5.25 7.06
C GLN A 18 7.74 5.12 6.27
N LEU A 19 7.09 3.96 6.41
CA LEU A 19 5.74 3.69 5.94
C LEU A 19 4.87 3.29 7.13
N ASN A 20 3.84 4.09 7.39
CA ASN A 20 2.81 3.80 8.38
C ASN A 20 1.55 3.28 7.66
N ILE A 21 0.96 2.20 8.16
CA ILE A 21 -0.25 1.57 7.64
C ILE A 21 -1.30 1.53 8.75
N THR A 22 -2.45 2.17 8.51
CA THR A 22 -3.57 2.23 9.45
C THR A 22 -4.85 1.75 8.78
N PRO A 23 -5.60 0.79 9.36
CA PRO A 23 -6.94 0.45 8.91
C PRO A 23 -7.87 1.66 8.96
N THR A 24 -8.79 1.78 8.00
CA THR A 24 -9.78 2.90 8.01
C THR A 24 -11.08 2.55 8.75
N THR A 25 -11.17 1.37 9.36
CA THR A 25 -12.35 0.95 10.12
C THR A 25 -12.18 1.36 11.59
N PRO A 26 -13.13 2.09 12.21
CA PRO A 26 -12.98 2.62 13.58
C PRO A 26 -12.65 1.56 14.64
N GLU A 27 -13.22 0.36 14.50
CA GLU A 27 -13.00 -0.76 15.44
C GLU A 27 -11.58 -1.37 15.34
N GLN A 28 -10.81 -1.00 14.30
CA GLN A 28 -9.48 -1.54 13.99
C GLN A 28 -8.40 -0.46 13.93
N GLU A 29 -8.71 0.79 14.29
CA GLU A 29 -7.75 1.92 14.28
C GLU A 29 -6.57 1.69 15.24
N GLU A 30 -6.70 0.78 16.20
CA GLU A 30 -5.61 0.39 17.14
C GLU A 30 -4.52 -0.48 16.49
N ALA A 31 -4.72 -0.99 15.26
CA ALA A 31 -3.74 -1.80 14.54
C ALA A 31 -2.89 -0.94 13.60
N GLU A 32 -2.04 -0.10 14.18
CA GLU A 32 -1.04 0.69 13.45
C GLU A 32 0.21 -0.17 13.18
N GLU A 33 0.63 -0.25 11.92
CA GLU A 33 1.87 -0.93 11.53
C GLU A 33 2.87 0.05 10.94
N ILE A 34 4.09 0.04 11.46
CA ILE A 34 5.19 0.90 11.02
C ILE A 34 6.26 0.02 10.40
N LEU A 35 6.62 0.33 9.15
CA LEU A 35 7.62 -0.38 8.37
C LEU A 35 8.75 0.57 7.97
N ASP A 36 9.99 0.11 8.14
CA ASP A 36 11.16 0.79 7.59
C ASP A 36 11.19 0.60 6.07
N VAL A 37 11.36 1.70 5.34
CA VAL A 37 11.39 1.69 3.86
C VAL A 37 12.53 2.58 3.35
N SER A 38 13.04 2.28 2.15
CA SER A 38 13.93 3.21 1.46
C SER A 38 13.10 4.25 0.70
N TYR A 39 12.79 5.37 1.36
CA TYR A 39 12.01 6.46 0.78
C TYR A 39 12.60 7.83 1.18
N GLY A 40 12.87 8.67 0.18
CA GLY A 40 13.39 10.04 0.36
C GLY A 40 12.60 11.08 -0.42
N GLY A 41 11.35 10.78 -0.78
CA GLY A 41 10.45 11.70 -1.50
C GLY A 41 9.62 12.56 -0.56
N THR A 42 8.72 13.35 -1.13
CA THR A 42 7.75 14.16 -0.38
C THR A 42 6.81 13.29 0.44
N GLU A 43 6.46 13.72 1.65
CA GLU A 43 5.47 13.02 2.46
C GLU A 43 4.11 12.96 1.75
N MET A 44 3.46 11.80 1.79
CA MET A 44 2.15 11.63 1.16
C MET A 44 1.30 10.58 1.86
N GLU A 45 -0.02 10.79 1.78
CA GLU A 45 -1.03 9.86 2.24
C GLU A 45 -1.75 9.21 1.06
N ILE A 46 -1.93 7.89 1.09
CA ILE A 46 -2.59 7.12 0.04
C ILE A 46 -3.57 6.12 0.64
N VAL A 47 -4.78 6.04 0.07
CA VAL A 47 -5.81 5.06 0.46
C VAL A 47 -6.04 4.04 -0.65
N PHE A 48 -5.92 2.77 -0.33
CA PHE A 48 -6.08 1.67 -1.28
C PHE A 48 -6.72 0.47 -0.61
N ASN A 49 -7.21 -0.45 -1.43
CA ASN A 49 -7.62 -1.77 -0.97
C ASN A 49 -6.38 -2.63 -0.74
N VAL A 50 -6.12 -3.01 0.51
CA VAL A 50 -4.95 -3.81 0.89
C VAL A 50 -4.89 -5.15 0.18
N SER A 51 -6.05 -5.70 -0.21
CA SER A 51 -6.09 -6.99 -0.92
C SER A 51 -5.40 -6.94 -2.27
N TYR A 52 -5.50 -5.84 -3.01
CA TYR A 52 -4.80 -5.71 -4.29
C TYR A 52 -3.28 -5.69 -4.11
N VAL A 53 -2.79 -5.07 -3.04
CA VAL A 53 -1.36 -5.09 -2.74
C VAL A 53 -0.93 -6.50 -2.35
N LEU A 54 -1.67 -7.18 -1.47
CA LEU A 54 -1.38 -8.56 -1.08
C LEU A 54 -1.38 -9.52 -2.28
N ASP A 55 -2.33 -9.37 -3.21
CA ASP A 55 -2.40 -10.18 -4.44
C ASP A 55 -1.13 -10.01 -5.30
N VAL A 56 -0.65 -8.76 -5.43
CA VAL A 56 0.58 -8.45 -6.16
C VAL A 56 1.81 -9.00 -5.45
N LEU A 57 1.92 -8.83 -4.13
CA LEU A 57 3.03 -9.35 -3.33
C LEU A 57 3.09 -10.88 -3.38
N ASN A 58 1.95 -11.57 -3.40
CA ASN A 58 1.89 -13.02 -3.56
C ASN A 58 2.31 -13.49 -4.96
N ALA A 59 2.21 -12.64 -5.98
CA ALA A 59 2.58 -12.94 -7.36
C ALA A 59 4.06 -12.67 -7.66
N LEU A 60 4.60 -11.55 -7.16
CA LEU A 60 6.00 -11.15 -7.23
C LEU A 60 6.83 -12.02 -6.27
N LYS A 61 7.15 -13.25 -6.67
CA LYS A 61 8.00 -14.18 -5.89
C LYS A 61 9.45 -13.66 -5.82
N CYS A 62 9.69 -12.63 -5.01
CA CYS A 62 10.96 -11.92 -4.86
C CYS A 62 11.19 -11.48 -3.41
N GLU A 63 12.42 -11.11 -3.08
CA GLU A 63 12.78 -10.66 -1.72
C GLU A 63 12.49 -9.18 -1.48
N THR A 64 12.64 -8.33 -2.50
CA THR A 64 12.48 -6.88 -2.40
C THR A 64 11.59 -6.38 -3.53
N VAL A 65 10.54 -5.64 -3.15
CA VAL A 65 9.66 -4.97 -4.11
C VAL A 65 9.97 -3.48 -4.19
N ARG A 66 9.84 -2.91 -5.38
CA ARG A 66 9.86 -1.45 -5.59
C ARG A 66 8.43 -0.99 -5.80
N ILE A 67 7.99 -0.02 -4.98
CA ILE A 67 6.70 0.63 -5.11
C ILE A 67 6.93 2.06 -5.62
N MET A 68 6.35 2.38 -6.76
CA MET A 68 6.42 3.70 -7.36
C MET A 68 5.10 4.43 -7.15
N LEU A 69 5.21 5.61 -6.53
CA LEU A 69 4.11 6.49 -6.15
C LEU A 69 4.31 7.83 -6.86
N THR A 70 3.23 8.42 -7.38
CA THR A 70 3.27 9.75 -8.03
C THR A 70 2.62 10.79 -7.12
N ASP A 71 1.40 10.52 -6.69
CA ASP A 71 0.60 11.35 -5.79
C ASP A 71 -0.45 10.48 -5.07
N SER A 72 -1.32 11.09 -4.27
CA SER A 72 -2.34 10.40 -3.46
C SER A 72 -3.52 9.80 -4.23
N VAL A 73 -3.70 10.17 -5.50
CA VAL A 73 -4.85 9.80 -6.34
C VAL A 73 -4.45 9.07 -7.63
N SER A 74 -3.16 8.96 -7.89
CA SER A 74 -2.56 8.27 -9.02
C SER A 74 -2.40 6.78 -8.77
N SER A 75 -2.32 6.02 -9.86
CA SER A 75 -2.02 4.59 -9.82
C SER A 75 -0.67 4.30 -9.18
N VAL A 76 -0.59 3.18 -8.47
CA VAL A 76 0.65 2.69 -7.87
C VAL A 76 1.21 1.57 -8.74
N GLN A 77 2.48 1.66 -9.11
CA GLN A 77 3.19 0.57 -9.78
C GLN A 77 4.02 -0.21 -8.76
N ILE A 78 3.97 -1.54 -8.83
CA ILE A 78 4.72 -2.46 -7.96
C ILE A 78 5.45 -3.47 -8.85
N GLU A 79 6.73 -3.65 -8.60
CA GLU A 79 7.60 -4.55 -9.35
C GLU A 79 8.66 -5.19 -8.45
N ASP A 80 9.32 -6.23 -8.96
CA ASP A 80 10.52 -6.78 -8.35
C ASP A 80 11.68 -5.79 -8.51
N ALA A 81 12.34 -5.47 -7.38
CA ALA A 81 13.42 -4.49 -7.37
C ALA A 81 14.67 -4.97 -8.14
N ALA A 82 14.89 -6.28 -8.23
CA ALA A 82 16.02 -6.92 -8.90
C ALA A 82 15.74 -7.26 -10.37
N SER A 83 14.47 -7.37 -10.78
CA SER A 83 14.08 -7.71 -12.15
C SER A 83 12.79 -7.01 -12.57
N GLN A 84 12.84 -6.23 -13.66
CA GLN A 84 11.66 -5.59 -14.24
C GLN A 84 10.83 -6.54 -15.14
N SER A 85 10.98 -7.85 -14.97
CA SER A 85 10.29 -8.85 -15.79
C SER A 85 8.77 -8.84 -15.62
N ALA A 86 8.27 -8.30 -14.50
CA ALA A 86 6.84 -8.13 -14.25
C ALA A 86 6.59 -6.84 -13.45
N ALA A 87 5.65 -6.02 -13.94
CA ALA A 87 5.15 -4.84 -13.26
C ALA A 87 3.63 -4.92 -13.12
N TYR A 88 3.14 -4.59 -11.94
CA TYR A 88 1.72 -4.58 -11.60
C TYR A 88 1.28 -3.16 -11.31
N VAL A 89 0.06 -2.82 -11.75
CA VAL A 89 -0.53 -1.51 -11.49
C VAL A 89 -1.76 -1.69 -10.61
N VAL A 90 -1.77 -1.01 -9.47
CA VAL A 90 -2.89 -0.97 -8.53
C VAL A 90 -3.55 0.40 -8.61
N MET A 91 -4.84 0.41 -8.91
CA MET A 91 -5.63 1.65 -8.95
C MET A 91 -6.00 2.08 -7.52
N PRO A 92 -5.85 3.37 -7.17
CA PRO A 92 -6.29 3.87 -5.89
C PRO A 92 -7.82 3.85 -5.83
N MET A 93 -8.34 3.69 -4.62
CA MET A 93 -9.77 3.86 -4.39
C MET A 93 -10.03 5.33 -4.12
N ARG A 94 -10.95 5.95 -4.90
CA ARG A 94 -11.45 7.28 -4.55
C ARG A 94 -12.10 7.24 -3.16
N LEU A 95 -11.84 8.26 -2.34
CA LEU A 95 -12.58 8.54 -1.12
C LEU A 95 -14.03 8.91 -1.44
#